data_AF-A0A1G2ZQD6-F1
#
_entry.id   AF-A0A1G2ZQD6-F1
#
_cell.length_a   1.000
_cell.length_b   1.000
_cell.length_c   1.000
_cell.angle_alpha   90.00
_cell.angle_beta   90.00
_cell.angle_gamma   90.00
#
_symmetry.space_group_name_H-M   'P 1'
#
loop_
_entity.id
_entity.type
_entity.pdbx_description
1 polymer ?
#
loop_
_entity_poly.entity_id
_entity_poly.type
_entity_poly.pdbx_seq_one_letter_code
_entity_poly.pdbx_strand_id
1 'polypeptide(L)'
;MNKLKIVVFMIVCFALLPVRAGAKSLPHPAIPNGFGVNIHFTGEPRDLDMIAEAGFKFIRMDLGWSRVERVKGVYDFDKSGYDALTNGCTKRGIQILYILDYSNELYESDRSVRTQAGREAFAAFAEAAAKRYAGKGILWEVWNEPNLRQFWNPQPSAEDYCKLVEAVADRVRRADPTGQVAGGATSQIPLDWFEDCFKRGLLKWIDVLSVHPYRSKAPETVVEDYAKLRELIQRYVPAGKEIPVISGEWGYSNLNWDKSRLSEQEQANYLVRMFLVNLYQGIPVSIWYDWKNDGADPNEREHQFGTVRHDLKPKAAYMAAKALSSTLAGYSIVEKLDLGNEADFAFRLTKDQNEAIVFWTLDSRHEVMLPIQPTEVTLVGINGDKVVISFKTPNLKLRAEQSPQYLLIKPDDRDAQGEAVRGLPK
;
A
#
# COMPACT_ATOMS: atom_id res chain seq x y z
N MET A 1 0.75 14.23 -79.91
CA MET A 1 1.52 13.16 -79.25
C MET A 1 1.45 13.37 -77.75
N ASN A 2 0.70 12.51 -77.05
CA ASN A 2 0.37 12.62 -75.63
C ASN A 2 1.61 12.48 -74.74
N LYS A 3 1.84 13.45 -73.84
CA LYS A 3 2.81 13.33 -72.74
C LYS A 3 2.07 12.80 -71.51
N LEU A 4 2.31 11.52 -71.20
CA LEU A 4 1.86 10.84 -69.99
C LEU A 4 2.60 11.41 -68.78
N LYS A 5 1.88 12.01 -67.83
CA LYS A 5 2.44 12.41 -66.52
C LYS A 5 2.36 11.21 -65.58
N ILE A 6 3.51 10.64 -65.24
CA ILE A 6 3.62 9.63 -64.19
C ILE A 6 3.71 10.37 -62.86
N VAL A 7 2.70 10.22 -62.01
CA VAL A 7 2.72 10.67 -60.62
C VAL A 7 3.18 9.47 -59.78
N VAL A 8 4.37 9.57 -59.19
CA VAL A 8 4.90 8.57 -58.25
C VAL A 8 4.33 8.89 -56.88
N PHE A 9 3.45 8.03 -56.36
CA PHE A 9 2.98 8.09 -54.98
C PHE A 9 4.05 7.43 -54.07
N MET A 10 4.77 8.25 -53.31
CA MET A 10 5.72 7.76 -52.31
C MET A 10 4.93 7.38 -51.04
N ILE A 11 4.68 6.09 -50.85
CA ILE A 11 4.10 5.57 -49.60
C ILE A 11 5.19 5.63 -48.53
N VAL A 12 5.08 6.61 -47.62
CA VAL A 12 5.91 6.67 -46.42
C VAL A 12 5.27 5.75 -45.38
N CYS A 13 5.80 4.52 -45.26
CA CYS A 13 5.48 3.63 -44.15
C CYS A 13 6.09 4.19 -42.86
N PHE A 14 5.30 4.87 -42.04
CA PHE A 14 5.66 5.12 -40.64
C PHE A 14 5.62 3.80 -39.89
N ALA A 15 6.79 3.20 -39.64
CA ALA A 15 6.92 2.16 -38.64
C ALA A 15 6.64 2.80 -37.27
N LEU A 16 5.43 2.59 -36.73
CA LEU A 16 5.12 2.88 -35.34
C LEU A 16 6.00 1.97 -34.47
N LEU A 17 7.11 2.51 -33.97
CA LEU A 17 7.87 1.87 -32.91
C LEU A 17 6.95 1.74 -31.68
N PRO A 18 6.80 0.55 -31.08
CA PRO A 18 6.00 0.41 -29.88
C PRO A 18 6.61 1.28 -28.78
N VAL A 19 5.83 2.23 -28.25
CA VAL A 19 6.19 2.96 -27.04
C VAL A 19 6.35 1.91 -25.94
N ARG A 20 7.58 1.71 -25.46
CA ARG A 20 7.82 0.88 -24.27
C ARG A 20 7.11 1.57 -23.12
N ALA A 21 6.00 1.01 -22.65
CA ALA A 21 5.37 1.43 -21.41
C ALA A 21 6.40 1.26 -20.29
N GLY A 22 6.76 2.36 -19.63
CA GLY A 22 7.61 2.33 -18.45
C GLY A 22 6.89 1.71 -17.25
N ALA A 23 7.61 1.58 -16.13
CA ALA A 23 7.05 1.06 -14.90
C ALA A 23 5.79 1.86 -14.51
N LYS A 24 4.72 1.16 -14.15
CA LYS A 24 3.51 1.82 -13.63
C LYS A 24 3.91 2.49 -12.32
N SER A 25 3.68 3.80 -12.22
CA SER A 25 3.97 4.53 -11.00
C SER A 25 3.11 4.01 -9.85
N LEU A 26 3.64 4.13 -8.62
CA LEU A 26 2.84 3.98 -7.42
C LEU A 26 1.60 4.89 -7.48
N PRO A 27 0.50 4.50 -6.83
CA PRO A 27 -0.74 5.27 -6.87
C PRO A 27 -0.54 6.70 -6.36
N HIS A 28 -1.25 7.65 -6.97
CA HIS A 28 -1.37 9.00 -6.42
C HIS A 28 -1.99 8.92 -5.01
N PRO A 29 -1.55 9.73 -4.03
CA PRO A 29 -2.03 9.73 -2.65
C PRO A 29 -3.46 10.26 -2.52
N ALA A 30 -4.42 9.53 -3.06
CA ALA A 30 -5.85 9.73 -2.89
C ALA A 30 -6.47 8.47 -2.29
N ILE A 31 -7.51 8.64 -1.49
CA ILE A 31 -8.21 7.55 -0.81
C ILE A 31 -9.15 6.85 -1.83
N PRO A 32 -9.18 5.50 -1.94
CA PRO A 32 -8.37 4.50 -1.23
C PRO A 32 -7.22 3.91 -2.08
N ASN A 33 -6.65 4.65 -3.04
CA ASN A 33 -5.74 4.09 -4.06
C ASN A 33 -4.55 3.30 -3.49
N GLY A 34 -3.98 3.73 -2.38
CA GLY A 34 -2.87 3.08 -1.68
C GLY A 34 -3.26 2.06 -0.62
N PHE A 35 -4.56 1.81 -0.43
CA PHE A 35 -5.03 1.01 0.70
C PHE A 35 -4.98 -0.47 0.35
N GLY A 36 -4.22 -1.26 1.10
CA GLY A 36 -4.13 -2.69 0.86
C GLY A 36 -4.20 -3.56 2.10
N VAL A 37 -4.18 -4.86 1.86
CA VAL A 37 -4.33 -5.89 2.90
C VAL A 37 -3.50 -7.12 2.56
N ASN A 38 -2.86 -7.74 3.56
CA ASN A 38 -2.20 -9.04 3.40
C ASN A 38 -3.24 -10.15 3.28
N ILE A 39 -2.95 -11.16 2.46
CA ILE A 39 -3.76 -12.36 2.32
C ILE A 39 -2.87 -13.61 2.47
N HIS A 40 -3.48 -14.74 2.84
CA HIS A 40 -2.78 -16.03 3.00
C HIS A 40 -3.40 -17.14 2.12
N PHE A 41 -3.95 -16.77 0.96
CA PHE A 41 -4.56 -17.72 0.02
C PHE A 41 -4.14 -17.46 -1.43
N THR A 42 -4.30 -18.48 -2.26
CA THR A 42 -4.19 -18.41 -3.72
C THR A 42 -5.52 -18.79 -4.36
N GLY A 43 -5.65 -18.67 -5.68
CA GLY A 43 -6.91 -18.89 -6.39
C GLY A 43 -7.81 -17.66 -6.40
N GLU A 44 -9.08 -17.85 -6.76
CA GLU A 44 -10.09 -16.79 -6.85
C GLU A 44 -11.27 -17.06 -5.89
N PRO A 45 -11.05 -17.13 -4.57
CA PRO A 45 -12.14 -17.30 -3.61
C PRO A 45 -12.99 -16.03 -3.51
N ARG A 46 -14.19 -16.18 -2.90
CA ARG A 46 -15.11 -15.07 -2.63
C ARG A 46 -14.50 -13.94 -1.79
N ASP A 47 -13.45 -14.25 -1.01
CA ASP A 47 -12.65 -13.27 -0.28
C ASP A 47 -12.26 -12.07 -1.16
N LEU A 48 -11.90 -12.29 -2.43
CA LEU A 48 -11.51 -11.20 -3.35
C LEU A 48 -12.65 -10.24 -3.66
N ASP A 49 -13.91 -10.70 -3.67
CA ASP A 49 -15.07 -9.83 -3.84
C ASP A 49 -15.22 -8.91 -2.63
N MET A 50 -15.12 -9.46 -1.42
CA MET A 50 -15.23 -8.67 -0.19
C MET A 50 -14.06 -7.69 -0.01
N ILE A 51 -12.85 -8.09 -0.41
CA ILE A 51 -11.67 -7.20 -0.44
C ILE A 51 -11.96 -5.99 -1.35
N ALA A 52 -12.48 -6.24 -2.57
CA ALA A 52 -12.85 -5.17 -3.49
C ALA A 52 -14.00 -4.29 -2.95
N GLU A 53 -15.02 -4.90 -2.35
CA GLU A 53 -16.17 -4.21 -1.76
C GLU A 53 -15.81 -3.31 -0.57
N ALA A 54 -14.80 -3.69 0.21
CA ALA A 54 -14.25 -2.86 1.29
C ALA A 54 -13.43 -1.67 0.76
N GLY A 55 -13.07 -1.70 -0.53
CA GLY A 55 -12.33 -0.63 -1.19
C GLY A 55 -10.81 -0.81 -1.18
N PHE A 56 -10.28 -1.94 -0.71
CA PHE A 56 -8.87 -2.25 -0.83
C PHE A 56 -8.47 -2.31 -2.32
N LYS A 57 -7.36 -1.63 -2.64
CA LYS A 57 -6.80 -1.52 -3.99
C LYS A 57 -5.51 -2.32 -4.17
N PHE A 58 -4.92 -2.76 -3.06
CA PHE A 58 -3.76 -3.63 -3.05
C PHE A 58 -4.02 -4.90 -2.24
N ILE A 59 -3.46 -6.02 -2.69
CA ILE A 59 -3.17 -7.15 -1.82
C ILE A 59 -1.66 -7.39 -1.77
N ARG A 60 -1.20 -7.95 -0.65
CA ARG A 60 0.15 -8.49 -0.52
C ARG A 60 0.07 -9.99 -0.23
N MET A 61 0.89 -10.78 -0.93
CA MET A 61 0.86 -12.24 -0.86
C MET A 61 2.24 -12.85 -1.15
N ASP A 62 2.62 -13.90 -0.41
CA ASP A 62 3.81 -14.72 -0.70
C ASP A 62 3.69 -15.38 -2.09
N LEU A 63 4.69 -15.19 -2.95
CA LEU A 63 4.93 -15.98 -4.17
C LEU A 63 6.03 -17.00 -3.89
N GLY A 64 5.65 -18.09 -3.22
CA GLY A 64 6.57 -19.12 -2.73
C GLY A 64 7.31 -19.87 -3.84
N TRP A 65 8.63 -19.75 -3.87
CA TRP A 65 9.55 -20.34 -4.84
C TRP A 65 9.45 -21.86 -4.82
N SER A 66 9.53 -22.50 -3.65
CA SER A 66 9.39 -23.95 -3.50
C SER A 66 8.00 -24.48 -3.88
N ARG A 67 6.97 -23.62 -3.80
CA ARG A 67 5.61 -23.96 -4.24
C ARG A 67 5.51 -24.00 -5.76
N VAL A 68 6.19 -23.07 -6.45
CA VAL A 68 6.19 -22.93 -7.90
C VAL A 68 7.20 -23.86 -8.58
N GLU A 69 8.43 -23.95 -8.07
CA GLU A 69 9.52 -24.75 -8.63
C GLU A 69 9.76 -26.01 -7.80
N ARG A 70 9.01 -27.07 -8.12
CA ARG A 70 9.18 -28.40 -7.47
C ARG A 70 10.19 -29.29 -8.17
N VAL A 71 10.52 -28.96 -9.41
CA VAL A 71 11.54 -29.63 -10.23
C VAL A 71 12.42 -28.52 -10.81
N LYS A 72 13.74 -28.70 -10.76
CA LYS A 72 14.70 -27.68 -11.21
C LYS A 72 14.36 -27.16 -12.61
N GLY A 73 14.17 -25.85 -12.74
CA GLY A 73 13.85 -25.14 -13.97
C GLY A 73 12.40 -25.28 -14.45
N VAL A 74 11.52 -25.92 -13.70
CA VAL A 74 10.09 -26.11 -14.07
C VAL A 74 9.21 -25.32 -13.11
N TYR A 75 8.60 -24.26 -13.64
CA TYR A 75 7.75 -23.33 -12.87
C TYR A 75 6.27 -23.60 -13.11
N ASP A 76 5.53 -23.99 -12.07
CA ASP A 76 4.09 -24.24 -12.11
C ASP A 76 3.31 -23.14 -11.37
N PHE A 77 2.96 -22.08 -12.10
CA PHE A 77 2.15 -20.94 -11.60
C PHE A 77 0.64 -21.22 -11.58
N ASP A 78 0.18 -22.17 -12.40
CA ASP A 78 -1.23 -22.47 -12.58
C ASP A 78 -1.74 -23.36 -11.44
N LYS A 79 -1.13 -24.54 -11.24
CA LYS A 79 -1.54 -25.47 -10.17
C LYS A 79 -1.21 -24.95 -8.78
N SER A 80 -0.24 -24.04 -8.66
CA SER A 80 0.00 -23.32 -7.41
C SER A 80 -1.07 -22.27 -7.11
N GLY A 81 -1.96 -21.94 -8.07
CA GLY A 81 -3.09 -21.03 -7.89
C GLY A 81 -2.75 -19.54 -8.06
N TYR A 82 -1.51 -19.21 -8.43
CA TYR A 82 -1.09 -17.82 -8.61
C TYR A 82 -1.66 -17.21 -9.90
N ASP A 83 -1.81 -17.99 -10.97
CA ASP A 83 -2.48 -17.52 -12.19
C ASP A 83 -3.94 -17.11 -11.91
N ALA A 84 -4.67 -17.96 -11.19
CA ALA A 84 -6.05 -17.69 -10.78
C ALA A 84 -6.15 -16.48 -9.84
N LEU A 85 -5.27 -16.36 -8.84
CA LEU A 85 -5.21 -15.19 -7.97
C LEU A 85 -4.94 -13.91 -8.76
N THR A 86 -3.91 -13.91 -9.60
CA THR A 86 -3.52 -12.73 -10.37
C THR A 86 -4.65 -12.26 -11.29
N ASN A 87 -5.31 -13.20 -11.97
CA ASN A 87 -6.44 -12.90 -12.83
C ASN A 87 -7.65 -12.42 -12.02
N GLY A 88 -7.94 -13.02 -10.88
CA GLY A 88 -9.01 -12.62 -9.97
C GLY A 88 -8.86 -11.19 -9.46
N CYS A 89 -7.65 -10.80 -9.05
CA CYS A 89 -7.33 -9.42 -8.66
C CYS A 89 -7.46 -8.46 -9.83
N THR A 90 -6.92 -8.81 -11.01
CA THR A 90 -6.98 -7.97 -12.22
C THR A 90 -8.42 -7.64 -12.61
N LYS A 91 -9.32 -8.64 -12.59
CA LYS A 91 -10.76 -8.45 -12.89
C LYS A 91 -11.44 -7.45 -11.95
N ARG A 92 -10.94 -7.31 -10.73
CA ARG A 92 -11.50 -6.45 -9.67
C ARG A 92 -10.76 -5.12 -9.52
N GLY A 93 -9.76 -4.87 -10.37
CA GLY A 93 -8.93 -3.67 -10.26
C GLY A 93 -8.08 -3.64 -8.99
N ILE A 94 -7.74 -4.80 -8.44
CA ILE A 94 -6.85 -4.95 -7.29
C ILE A 94 -5.42 -5.15 -7.82
N GLN A 95 -4.50 -4.30 -7.39
CA GLN A 95 -3.07 -4.44 -7.65
C GLN A 95 -2.44 -5.43 -6.67
N ILE A 96 -1.33 -6.06 -7.09
CA ILE A 96 -0.66 -7.08 -6.29
C ILE A 96 0.75 -6.63 -5.97
N LEU A 97 1.09 -6.73 -4.69
CA LEU A 97 2.46 -6.83 -4.21
C LEU A 97 2.75 -8.32 -4.01
N TYR A 98 3.59 -8.91 -4.85
CA TYR A 98 4.05 -10.28 -4.68
C TYR A 98 5.39 -10.29 -3.97
N ILE A 99 5.48 -11.06 -2.89
CA ILE A 99 6.74 -11.32 -2.20
C ILE A 99 7.43 -12.48 -2.90
N LEU A 100 8.59 -12.25 -3.46
CA LEU A 100 9.45 -13.31 -3.96
C LEU A 100 10.16 -13.94 -2.77
N ASP A 101 9.70 -15.11 -2.32
CA ASP A 101 10.17 -15.82 -1.13
C ASP A 101 9.85 -17.31 -1.27
N TYR A 102 10.05 -18.19 -0.29
CA TYR A 102 11.28 -18.25 0.49
C TYR A 102 12.31 -19.08 -0.29
N SER A 103 13.29 -19.70 0.37
CA SER A 103 14.27 -20.55 -0.31
C SER A 103 13.65 -21.85 -0.82
N ASN A 104 14.43 -22.59 -1.60
CA ASN A 104 14.03 -23.86 -2.18
C ASN A 104 15.15 -24.89 -1.94
N GLU A 105 14.79 -26.02 -1.32
CA GLU A 105 15.71 -27.11 -0.96
C GLU A 105 16.42 -27.73 -2.16
N LEU A 106 15.93 -27.48 -3.38
CA LEU A 106 16.64 -27.83 -4.61
C LEU A 106 18.00 -27.12 -4.76
N TYR A 107 18.20 -25.97 -4.11
CA TYR A 107 19.37 -25.10 -4.28
C TYR A 107 20.02 -24.64 -2.98
N GLU A 108 19.26 -24.54 -1.90
CA GLU A 108 19.73 -24.01 -0.61
C GLU A 108 19.37 -24.97 0.52
N SER A 109 20.24 -25.09 1.52
CA SER A 109 20.02 -25.96 2.70
C SER A 109 19.23 -25.27 3.81
N ASP A 110 19.18 -23.94 3.81
CA ASP A 110 18.55 -23.12 4.85
C ASP A 110 17.43 -22.27 4.26
N ARG A 111 16.63 -21.66 5.14
CA ARG A 111 15.69 -20.57 4.77
C ARG A 111 16.41 -19.25 4.51
N SER A 112 17.27 -19.24 3.50
CA SER A 112 17.98 -18.06 2.99
C SER A 112 18.54 -18.38 1.59
N VAL A 113 18.94 -17.36 0.83
CA VAL A 113 19.63 -17.53 -0.45
C VAL A 113 21.01 -16.91 -0.35
N ARG A 114 22.04 -17.75 -0.17
CA ARG A 114 23.41 -17.33 0.17
C ARG A 114 24.45 -17.81 -0.83
N THR A 115 24.16 -18.87 -1.56
CA THR A 115 25.09 -19.42 -2.55
C THR A 115 24.96 -18.70 -3.89
N GLN A 116 26.01 -18.75 -4.71
CA GLN A 116 25.94 -18.18 -6.06
C GLN A 116 24.91 -18.91 -6.92
N ALA A 117 24.89 -20.25 -6.85
CA ALA A 117 23.91 -21.07 -7.57
C ALA A 117 22.48 -20.80 -7.11
N GLY A 118 22.25 -20.66 -5.80
CA GLY A 118 20.94 -20.31 -5.24
C GLY A 118 20.47 -18.92 -5.69
N ARG A 119 21.36 -17.92 -5.69
CA ARG A 119 21.02 -16.57 -6.22
C ARG A 119 20.65 -16.61 -7.69
N GLU A 120 21.40 -17.34 -8.51
CA GLU A 120 21.11 -17.48 -9.94
C GLU A 120 19.77 -18.19 -10.19
N ALA A 121 19.47 -19.24 -9.43
CA ALA A 121 18.22 -19.99 -9.54
C ALA A 121 17.02 -19.18 -9.04
N PHE A 122 17.17 -18.49 -7.91
CA PHE A 122 16.14 -17.58 -7.39
C PHE A 122 15.86 -16.44 -8.38
N ALA A 123 16.90 -15.85 -8.97
CA ALA A 123 16.75 -14.82 -9.99
C ALA A 123 16.06 -15.34 -11.26
N ALA A 124 16.29 -16.60 -11.65
CA ALA A 124 15.56 -17.24 -12.75
C ALA A 124 14.07 -17.47 -12.44
N PHE A 125 13.76 -17.86 -11.19
CA PHE A 125 12.37 -17.94 -10.71
C PHE A 125 11.68 -16.57 -10.74
N ALA A 126 12.33 -15.53 -10.20
CA ALA A 126 11.80 -14.17 -10.20
C ALA A 126 11.59 -13.64 -11.63
N GLU A 127 12.52 -13.93 -12.55
CA GLU A 127 12.39 -13.60 -13.97
C GLU A 127 11.20 -14.32 -14.62
N ALA A 128 11.01 -15.62 -14.32
CA ALA A 128 9.88 -16.40 -14.83
C ALA A 128 8.54 -15.85 -14.32
N ALA A 129 8.45 -15.47 -13.04
CA ALA A 129 7.27 -14.86 -12.45
C ALA A 129 6.98 -13.49 -13.09
N ALA A 130 7.97 -12.62 -13.19
CA ALA A 130 7.83 -11.31 -13.83
C ALA A 130 7.37 -11.45 -15.29
N LYS A 131 7.97 -12.36 -16.06
CA LYS A 131 7.56 -12.64 -17.44
C LYS A 131 6.13 -13.17 -17.54
N ARG A 132 5.72 -14.05 -16.62
CA ARG A 132 4.37 -14.66 -16.60
C ARG A 132 3.28 -13.61 -16.38
N TYR A 133 3.56 -12.61 -15.54
CA TYR A 133 2.61 -11.59 -15.10
C TYR A 133 2.91 -10.19 -15.65
N ALA A 134 3.75 -10.09 -16.68
CA ALA A 134 4.15 -8.83 -17.28
C ALA A 134 2.94 -8.01 -17.75
N GLY A 135 3.03 -6.69 -17.60
CA GLY A 135 1.94 -5.77 -17.98
C GLY A 135 0.82 -5.63 -16.95
N LYS A 136 0.85 -6.40 -15.85
CA LYS A 136 -0.17 -6.31 -14.79
C LYS A 136 0.17 -5.30 -13.69
N GLY A 137 1.32 -4.63 -13.78
CA GLY A 137 1.76 -3.62 -12.82
C GLY A 137 1.98 -4.20 -11.42
N ILE A 138 2.62 -5.37 -11.36
CA ILE A 138 2.96 -6.04 -10.10
C ILE A 138 4.09 -5.27 -9.41
N LEU A 139 3.98 -5.14 -8.08
CA LEU A 139 5.08 -4.72 -7.23
C LEU A 139 5.80 -5.96 -6.69
N TRP A 140 7.05 -6.16 -7.11
CA TRP A 140 7.86 -7.33 -6.81
C TRP A 140 8.73 -7.08 -5.57
N GLU A 141 8.28 -7.51 -4.40
CA GLU A 141 9.04 -7.38 -3.16
C GLU A 141 10.02 -8.55 -3.03
N VAL A 142 11.32 -8.25 -2.91
CA VAL A 142 12.34 -9.29 -2.77
C VAL A 142 12.50 -9.66 -1.30
N TRP A 143 12.06 -10.88 -0.98
CA TRP A 143 12.09 -11.51 0.34
C TRP A 143 11.17 -10.87 1.40
N ASN A 144 10.91 -11.59 2.49
CA ASN A 144 10.20 -11.11 3.67
C ASN A 144 11.15 -11.02 4.87
N GLU A 145 11.23 -9.85 5.50
CA GLU A 145 11.93 -9.60 6.77
C GLU A 145 13.33 -10.24 6.88
N PRO A 146 14.26 -9.96 5.94
CA PRO A 146 15.59 -10.55 5.92
C PRO A 146 16.44 -10.21 7.16
N ASN A 147 16.01 -9.21 7.95
CA ASN A 147 16.63 -8.81 9.22
C ASN A 147 16.25 -9.72 10.41
N LEU A 148 15.32 -10.66 10.25
CA LEU A 148 14.96 -11.61 11.30
C LEU A 148 15.50 -13.01 11.01
N ARG A 149 16.07 -13.66 12.02
CA ARG A 149 16.61 -15.03 11.92
C ARG A 149 15.57 -16.04 11.43
N GLN A 150 14.31 -15.90 11.84
CA GLN A 150 13.23 -16.80 11.42
C GLN A 150 12.98 -16.81 9.90
N PHE A 151 13.33 -15.72 9.22
CA PHE A 151 13.19 -15.54 7.78
C PHE A 151 14.53 -15.51 7.05
N TRP A 152 15.66 -15.49 7.75
CA TRP A 152 17.00 -15.57 7.16
C TRP A 152 17.94 -16.40 8.04
N ASN A 153 18.05 -17.69 7.76
CA ASN A 153 18.86 -18.64 8.53
C ASN A 153 20.23 -18.92 7.88
N PRO A 154 21.30 -19.17 8.67
CA PRO A 154 21.32 -19.33 10.13
C PRO A 154 21.29 -18.00 10.91
N GLN A 155 21.59 -16.88 10.26
CA GLN A 155 21.56 -15.54 10.84
C GLN A 155 21.33 -14.48 9.74
N PRO A 156 20.65 -13.36 10.05
CA PRO A 156 20.48 -12.25 9.12
C PRO A 156 21.81 -11.76 8.54
N SER A 157 21.83 -11.51 7.23
CA SER A 157 22.99 -10.96 6.51
C SER A 157 22.55 -9.88 5.50
N ALA A 158 22.84 -8.61 5.80
CA ALA A 158 22.56 -7.50 4.89
C ALA A 158 23.34 -7.64 3.57
N GLU A 159 24.54 -8.23 3.63
CA GLU A 159 25.36 -8.53 2.46
C GLU A 159 24.70 -9.54 1.53
N ASP A 160 24.30 -10.70 2.06
CA ASP A 160 23.70 -11.75 1.23
C ASP A 160 22.34 -11.31 0.70
N TYR A 161 21.57 -10.57 1.51
CA TYR A 161 20.32 -9.95 1.07
C TYR A 161 20.54 -8.96 -0.10
N CYS A 162 21.51 -8.05 0.02
CA CYS A 162 21.83 -7.12 -1.07
C CYS A 162 22.28 -7.84 -2.35
N LYS A 163 23.10 -8.89 -2.23
CA LYS A 163 23.52 -9.73 -3.37
C LYS A 163 22.33 -10.45 -4.01
N LEU A 164 21.34 -10.87 -3.23
CA LEU A 164 20.10 -11.44 -3.76
C LEU A 164 19.30 -10.39 -4.55
N VAL A 165 19.09 -9.20 -3.97
CA VAL A 165 18.36 -8.11 -4.65
C VAL A 165 19.06 -7.69 -5.93
N GLU A 166 20.38 -7.55 -5.92
CA GLU A 166 21.19 -7.25 -7.11
C GLU A 166 21.00 -8.31 -8.22
N ALA A 167 21.00 -9.59 -7.87
CA ALA A 167 20.81 -10.68 -8.83
C ALA A 167 19.41 -10.70 -9.47
N VAL A 168 18.39 -10.22 -8.73
CA VAL A 168 16.97 -10.27 -9.13
C VAL A 168 16.56 -9.03 -9.93
N ALA A 169 16.93 -7.83 -9.47
CA ALA A 169 16.31 -6.58 -9.89
C ALA A 169 16.33 -6.34 -11.40
N ASP A 170 17.49 -6.50 -12.04
CA ASP A 170 17.63 -6.27 -13.49
C ASP A 170 16.96 -7.36 -14.34
N ARG A 171 16.78 -8.57 -13.80
CA ARG A 171 16.06 -9.63 -14.53
C ARG A 171 14.56 -9.39 -14.50
N VAL A 172 14.01 -9.08 -13.34
CA VAL A 172 12.60 -8.70 -13.18
C VAL A 172 12.28 -7.50 -14.06
N ARG A 173 13.09 -6.44 -14.01
CA ARG A 173 12.87 -5.21 -14.80
C ARG A 173 12.90 -5.45 -16.31
N ARG A 174 13.76 -6.37 -16.79
CA ARG A 174 13.80 -6.74 -18.23
C ARG A 174 12.63 -7.62 -18.64
N ALA A 175 12.18 -8.51 -17.76
CA ALA A 175 11.06 -9.42 -18.01
C ALA A 175 9.70 -8.70 -17.96
N ASP A 176 9.54 -7.74 -17.04
CA ASP A 176 8.35 -6.89 -16.94
C ASP A 176 8.77 -5.42 -16.72
N PRO A 177 8.91 -4.63 -17.80
CA PRO A 177 9.20 -3.20 -17.71
C PRO A 177 8.09 -2.38 -17.05
N THR A 178 6.90 -2.95 -16.86
CA THR A 178 5.75 -2.26 -16.23
C THR A 178 5.69 -2.46 -14.72
N GLY A 179 6.38 -3.49 -14.19
CA GLY A 179 6.48 -3.78 -12.77
C GLY A 179 7.56 -2.95 -12.09
N GLN A 180 7.52 -2.91 -10.76
CA GLN A 180 8.52 -2.26 -9.92
C GLN A 180 9.14 -3.26 -8.96
N VAL A 181 10.41 -3.07 -8.61
CA VAL A 181 11.11 -3.91 -7.62
C VAL A 181 11.10 -3.20 -6.27
N ALA A 182 10.49 -3.82 -5.26
CA ALA A 182 10.58 -3.42 -3.88
C ALA A 182 11.65 -4.22 -3.12
N GLY A 183 12.31 -3.58 -2.16
CA GLY A 183 13.22 -4.26 -1.24
C GLY A 183 13.28 -3.57 0.11
N GLY A 184 14.11 -4.09 1.01
CA GLY A 184 14.06 -3.75 2.43
C GLY A 184 13.19 -4.76 3.17
N ALA A 185 11.86 -4.64 2.99
CA ALA A 185 10.81 -5.49 3.56
C ALA A 185 11.08 -5.88 5.03
N THR A 186 11.69 -4.98 5.80
CA THR A 186 12.25 -5.32 7.12
C THR A 186 11.17 -5.34 8.17
N SER A 187 11.32 -6.22 9.15
CA SER A 187 10.63 -6.06 10.42
C SER A 187 11.09 -4.75 11.06
N GLN A 188 10.15 -3.88 11.43
CA GLN A 188 10.39 -2.52 11.93
C GLN A 188 11.15 -1.62 10.95
N ILE A 189 11.71 -0.51 11.44
CA ILE A 189 12.58 0.41 10.69
C ILE A 189 13.98 0.41 11.33
N PRO A 190 14.78 -0.66 11.15
CA PRO A 190 16.11 -0.78 11.75
C PRO A 190 17.12 0.08 10.97
N LEU A 191 17.31 1.34 11.38
CA LEU A 191 18.15 2.32 10.65
C LEU A 191 19.58 1.83 10.41
N ASP A 192 20.20 1.14 11.36
CA ASP A 192 21.57 0.62 11.20
C ASP A 192 21.65 -0.47 10.12
N TRP A 193 20.65 -1.37 10.08
CA TRP A 193 20.55 -2.40 9.05
C TRP A 193 20.31 -1.80 7.66
N PHE A 194 19.43 -0.79 7.59
CA PHE A 194 19.19 -0.05 6.35
C PHE A 194 20.44 0.68 5.88
N GLU A 195 21.18 1.32 6.79
CA GLU A 195 22.41 2.01 6.42
C GLU A 195 23.45 1.02 5.86
N ASP A 196 23.60 -0.17 6.44
CA ASP A 196 24.49 -1.22 5.89
C ASP A 196 24.03 -1.66 4.49
N CYS A 197 22.73 -1.91 4.30
CA CYS A 197 22.18 -2.24 2.97
C CYS A 197 22.40 -1.11 1.95
N PHE A 198 22.25 0.15 2.37
CA PHE A 198 22.40 1.31 1.49
C PHE A 198 23.86 1.53 1.09
N LYS A 199 24.80 1.38 2.04
CA LYS A 199 26.26 1.38 1.77
C LYS A 199 26.65 0.31 0.76
N ARG A 200 25.95 -0.83 0.77
CA ARG A 200 26.15 -1.94 -0.18
C ARG A 200 25.47 -1.73 -1.53
N GLY A 201 24.64 -0.71 -1.68
CA GLY A 201 24.05 -0.32 -2.94
C GLY A 201 22.57 -0.65 -3.12
N LEU A 202 21.86 -1.09 -2.07
CA LEU A 202 20.45 -1.50 -2.16
C LEU A 202 19.58 -0.51 -2.97
N LEU A 203 19.70 0.79 -2.70
CA LEU A 203 18.93 1.87 -3.35
C LEU A 203 19.21 2.01 -4.86
N LYS A 204 20.29 1.42 -5.39
CA LYS A 204 20.59 1.41 -6.83
C LYS A 204 19.66 0.46 -7.57
N TRP A 205 19.32 -0.68 -6.97
CA TRP A 205 18.63 -1.78 -7.65
C TRP A 205 17.10 -1.74 -7.49
N ILE A 206 16.61 -1.26 -6.35
CA ILE A 206 15.16 -1.18 -6.06
C ILE A 206 14.52 0.09 -6.60
N ASP A 207 13.22 0.05 -6.88
CA ASP A 207 12.39 1.21 -7.21
C ASP A 207 11.66 1.76 -5.99
N VAL A 208 11.41 0.90 -4.98
CA VAL A 208 10.60 1.22 -3.81
C VAL A 208 11.24 0.59 -2.57
N LEU A 209 11.31 1.33 -1.46
CA LEU A 209 11.71 0.77 -0.16
C LEU A 209 10.46 0.34 0.62
N SER A 210 10.42 -0.90 1.05
CA SER A 210 9.34 -1.46 1.88
C SER A 210 9.78 -1.63 3.33
N VAL A 211 8.90 -1.32 4.28
CA VAL A 211 9.13 -1.44 5.73
C VAL A 211 7.90 -2.01 6.43
N HIS A 212 8.10 -2.71 7.57
CA HIS A 212 7.02 -3.23 8.41
C HIS A 212 7.01 -2.61 9.82
N PRO A 213 6.45 -1.40 10.01
CA PRO A 213 6.68 -0.60 11.21
C PRO A 213 5.84 -1.01 12.44
N TYR A 214 5.62 -2.32 12.65
CA TYR A 214 4.90 -2.87 13.80
C TYR A 214 5.36 -2.29 15.13
N ARG A 215 4.39 -2.04 16.00
CA ARG A 215 4.59 -1.37 17.29
C ARG A 215 3.46 -1.69 18.25
N SER A 216 3.74 -1.63 19.55
CA SER A 216 2.74 -1.78 20.61
C SER A 216 2.04 -0.48 21.00
N LYS A 217 2.39 0.63 20.35
CA LYS A 217 1.84 1.97 20.59
C LYS A 217 0.87 2.38 19.47
N ALA A 218 0.21 3.52 19.67
CA ALA A 218 -0.62 4.16 18.65
C ALA A 218 0.14 4.35 17.32
N PRO A 219 -0.55 4.20 16.16
CA PRO A 219 0.09 4.22 14.84
C PRO A 219 0.79 5.55 14.53
N GLU A 220 0.33 6.67 15.10
CA GLU A 220 0.88 8.02 14.94
C GLU A 220 2.37 8.12 15.31
N THR A 221 2.84 7.25 16.22
CA THR A 221 4.25 7.23 16.64
C THR A 221 5.22 6.90 15.49
N VAL A 222 4.73 6.42 14.33
CA VAL A 222 5.56 6.11 13.15
C VAL A 222 6.15 7.35 12.48
N VAL A 223 5.56 8.52 12.72
CA VAL A 223 5.93 9.78 12.04
C VAL A 223 7.42 10.08 12.21
N GLU A 224 7.96 9.91 13.42
CA GLU A 224 9.38 10.13 13.69
C GLU A 224 10.28 9.12 12.97
N ASP A 225 9.87 7.85 12.91
CA ASP A 225 10.66 6.79 12.27
C ASP A 225 10.74 7.01 10.75
N TYR A 226 9.64 7.43 10.12
CA TYR A 226 9.65 7.80 8.71
C TYR A 226 10.50 9.03 8.43
N ALA A 227 10.51 10.03 9.32
CA ALA A 227 11.38 11.20 9.16
C ALA A 227 12.86 10.79 9.16
N LYS A 228 13.29 10.02 10.16
CA LYS A 228 14.66 9.49 10.26
C LYS A 228 15.03 8.60 9.09
N LEU A 229 14.09 7.76 8.62
CA LEU A 229 14.31 6.91 7.45
C LEU A 229 14.50 7.73 6.17
N ARG A 230 13.69 8.77 5.95
CA ARG A 230 13.84 9.67 4.80
C ARG A 230 15.18 10.39 4.81
N GLU A 231 15.62 10.89 5.96
CA GLU A 231 16.95 11.49 6.13
C GLU A 231 18.06 10.49 5.79
N LEU A 232 17.93 9.24 6.23
CA LEU A 232 18.87 8.18 5.88
C LEU A 232 18.86 7.89 4.37
N ILE A 233 17.69 7.77 3.73
CA ILE A 233 17.57 7.55 2.28
C ILE A 233 18.26 8.68 1.51
N GLN A 234 18.04 9.95 1.87
CA GLN A 234 18.63 11.10 1.21
C GLN A 234 20.17 11.07 1.21
N ARG A 235 20.80 10.49 2.23
CA ARG A 235 22.26 10.36 2.31
C ARG A 235 22.85 9.37 1.31
N TYR A 236 22.08 8.38 0.85
CA TYR A 236 22.59 7.27 0.04
C TYR A 236 21.89 7.09 -1.31
N VAL A 237 20.77 7.79 -1.55
CA VAL A 237 20.04 7.69 -2.81
C VAL A 237 20.92 8.15 -3.97
N PRO A 238 20.99 7.40 -5.08
CA PRO A 238 21.73 7.82 -6.25
C PRO A 238 21.21 9.15 -6.81
N ALA A 239 22.11 10.00 -7.31
CA ALA A 239 21.74 11.28 -7.91
C ALA A 239 20.69 11.10 -9.03
N GLY A 240 19.63 11.92 -8.99
CA GLY A 240 18.54 11.86 -9.97
C GLY A 240 17.56 10.70 -9.76
N LYS A 241 17.67 9.94 -8.67
CA LYS A 241 16.72 8.88 -8.31
C LYS A 241 15.90 9.31 -7.08
N GLU A 242 14.62 8.95 -7.09
CA GLU A 242 13.75 9.02 -5.93
C GLU A 242 13.39 7.60 -5.49
N ILE A 243 13.34 7.38 -4.18
CA ILE A 243 12.95 6.09 -3.60
C ILE A 243 11.75 6.34 -2.68
N PRO A 244 10.51 6.12 -3.15
CA PRO A 244 9.35 6.14 -2.28
C PRO A 244 9.45 5.04 -1.23
N VAL A 245 8.92 5.33 -0.04
CA VAL A 245 8.76 4.34 1.04
C VAL A 245 7.32 3.88 1.05
N ILE A 246 7.09 2.56 1.07
CA ILE A 246 5.78 1.96 1.32
C ILE A 246 5.77 1.26 2.67
N SER A 247 4.57 1.12 3.23
CA SER A 247 4.33 0.20 4.33
C SER A 247 3.87 -1.13 3.75
N GLY A 248 4.81 -2.07 3.65
CA GLY A 248 4.59 -3.39 3.05
C GLY A 248 3.74 -4.30 3.93
N GLU A 249 3.79 -4.12 5.24
CA GLU A 249 2.99 -4.88 6.19
C GLU A 249 3.01 -4.19 7.55
N TRP A 250 1.84 -4.02 8.16
CA TRP A 250 1.70 -3.92 9.61
C TRP A 250 0.22 -3.85 9.98
N GLY A 251 -0.08 -4.12 11.24
CA GLY A 251 -1.43 -4.05 11.76
C GLY A 251 -1.43 -4.28 13.27
N TYR A 252 -2.63 -4.41 13.81
CA TYR A 252 -2.85 -4.63 15.23
C TYR A 252 -3.77 -5.82 15.41
N SER A 253 -3.39 -6.73 16.29
CA SER A 253 -4.21 -7.89 16.66
C SER A 253 -5.14 -7.52 17.83
N ASN A 254 -6.31 -8.15 17.90
CA ASN A 254 -7.14 -8.06 19.11
C ASN A 254 -6.47 -8.70 20.36
N LEU A 255 -5.34 -9.39 20.18
CA LEU A 255 -4.47 -9.89 21.24
C LEU A 255 -3.05 -9.35 21.03
N ASN A 256 -2.60 -8.45 21.90
CA ASN A 256 -1.28 -7.85 21.83
C ASN A 256 -0.16 -8.81 22.26
N TRP A 257 1.09 -8.39 22.00
CA TRP A 257 2.30 -9.16 22.35
C TRP A 257 2.42 -9.44 23.86
N ASP A 258 1.97 -8.50 24.68
CA ASP A 258 1.92 -8.61 26.15
C ASP A 258 0.65 -9.33 26.66
N LYS A 259 -0.13 -9.90 25.74
CA LYS A 259 -1.42 -10.57 25.98
C LYS A 259 -2.56 -9.65 26.42
N SER A 260 -2.36 -8.32 26.43
CA SER A 260 -3.47 -7.38 26.57
C SER A 260 -4.42 -7.50 25.37
N ARG A 261 -5.71 -7.22 25.59
CA ARG A 261 -6.73 -7.34 24.54
C ARG A 261 -7.10 -5.96 24.02
N LEU A 262 -7.10 -5.84 22.71
CA LEU A 262 -7.63 -4.69 21.98
C LEU A 262 -9.06 -5.04 21.54
N SER A 263 -10.02 -4.16 21.80
CA SER A 263 -11.38 -4.32 21.29
C SER A 263 -11.41 -4.28 19.77
N GLU A 264 -12.47 -4.82 19.15
CA GLU A 264 -12.65 -4.67 17.70
C GLU A 264 -12.71 -3.20 17.27
N GLN A 265 -13.30 -2.33 18.09
CA GLN A 265 -13.39 -0.91 17.79
C GLN A 265 -12.03 -0.22 17.83
N GLU A 266 -11.18 -0.53 18.82
CA GLU A 266 -9.82 0.03 18.85
C GLU A 266 -8.96 -0.48 17.69
N GLN A 267 -9.12 -1.76 17.29
CA GLN A 267 -8.47 -2.28 16.08
C GLN A 267 -8.94 -1.52 14.83
N ALA A 268 -10.24 -1.25 14.72
CA ALA A 268 -10.80 -0.47 13.62
C ALA A 268 -10.28 0.97 13.60
N ASN A 269 -10.16 1.60 14.77
CA ASN A 269 -9.58 2.93 14.93
C ASN A 269 -8.14 2.95 14.43
N TYR A 270 -7.32 1.97 14.85
CA TYR A 270 -5.93 1.88 14.41
C TYR A 270 -5.79 1.60 12.92
N LEU A 271 -6.64 0.76 12.33
CA LEU A 271 -6.63 0.54 10.87
C LEU A 271 -6.82 1.85 10.09
N VAL A 272 -7.83 2.66 10.45
CA VAL A 272 -8.11 3.93 9.75
C VAL A 272 -7.01 4.96 10.03
N ARG A 273 -6.61 5.11 11.30
CA ARG A 273 -5.58 6.08 11.71
C ARG A 273 -4.23 5.77 11.09
N MET A 274 -3.83 4.51 11.07
CA MET A 274 -2.61 4.04 10.43
C MET A 274 -2.58 4.39 8.94
N PHE A 275 -3.66 4.12 8.22
CA PHE A 275 -3.74 4.45 6.80
C PHE A 275 -3.68 5.98 6.55
N LEU A 276 -4.45 6.78 7.31
CA LEU A 276 -4.46 8.24 7.15
C LEU A 276 -3.13 8.88 7.53
N VAL A 277 -2.46 8.41 8.59
CA VAL A 277 -1.12 8.87 8.98
C VAL A 277 -0.10 8.50 7.92
N ASN A 278 -0.12 7.27 7.40
CA ASN A 278 0.74 6.85 6.30
C ASN A 278 0.54 7.74 5.07
N LEU A 279 -0.72 7.98 4.68
CA LEU A 279 -1.05 8.84 3.54
C LEU A 279 -0.53 10.26 3.73
N TYR A 280 -0.72 10.86 4.91
CA TYR A 280 -0.19 12.18 5.25
C TYR A 280 1.35 12.21 5.25
N GLN A 281 2.00 11.12 5.64
CA GLN A 281 3.47 10.98 5.63
C GLN A 281 4.05 10.68 4.24
N GLY A 282 3.25 10.72 3.18
CA GLY A 282 3.70 10.47 1.81
C GLY A 282 4.00 9.00 1.52
N ILE A 283 3.39 8.08 2.26
CA ILE A 283 3.51 6.63 2.06
C ILE A 283 2.38 6.20 1.09
N PRO A 284 2.67 5.93 -0.19
CA PRO A 284 1.64 5.78 -1.22
C PRO A 284 0.96 4.41 -1.21
N VAL A 285 1.54 3.41 -0.54
CA VAL A 285 0.93 2.08 -0.34
C VAL A 285 1.07 1.69 1.12
N SER A 286 -0.03 1.28 1.74
CA SER A 286 -0.09 0.85 3.13
C SER A 286 -0.91 -0.43 3.23
N ILE A 287 -0.24 -1.52 3.57
CA ILE A 287 -0.85 -2.84 3.66
C ILE A 287 -1.15 -3.19 5.12
N TRP A 288 -2.43 -3.41 5.43
CA TRP A 288 -2.88 -3.94 6.71
C TRP A 288 -2.56 -5.44 6.83
N TYR A 289 -1.97 -5.85 7.95
CA TYR A 289 -1.93 -7.27 8.34
C TYR A 289 -3.08 -7.56 9.30
N ASP A 290 -4.07 -8.38 8.93
CA ASP A 290 -4.26 -9.03 7.63
C ASP A 290 -5.75 -9.07 7.24
N TRP A 291 -6.07 -9.73 6.13
CA TRP A 291 -7.43 -9.81 5.61
C TRP A 291 -8.36 -10.56 6.56
N LYS A 292 -7.96 -11.75 7.01
CA LYS A 292 -8.85 -12.73 7.63
C LYS A 292 -8.10 -13.45 8.75
N ASN A 293 -8.72 -13.53 9.93
CA ASN A 293 -8.18 -14.30 11.04
C ASN A 293 -7.71 -15.70 10.57
N ASP A 294 -6.42 -15.99 10.74
CA ASP A 294 -5.78 -17.23 10.29
C ASP A 294 -6.36 -18.50 10.93
N GLY A 295 -7.03 -18.33 12.08
CA GLY A 295 -7.74 -19.39 12.76
C GLY A 295 -8.82 -18.85 13.69
N ALA A 296 -9.39 -19.75 14.49
CA ALA A 296 -10.50 -19.44 15.39
C ALA A 296 -10.10 -19.32 16.87
N ASP A 297 -8.84 -19.60 17.23
CA ASP A 297 -8.39 -19.56 18.63
C ASP A 297 -8.32 -18.09 19.13
N PRO A 298 -9.11 -17.71 20.15
CA PRO A 298 -9.09 -16.35 20.72
C PRO A 298 -7.84 -16.02 21.55
N ASN A 299 -6.97 -17.00 21.78
CA ASN A 299 -5.72 -16.86 22.55
C ASN A 299 -4.46 -17.01 21.69
N GLU A 300 -4.61 -17.30 20.39
CA GLU A 300 -3.53 -17.22 19.43
C GLU A 300 -3.55 -15.83 18.77
N ARG A 301 -2.44 -15.10 18.87
CA ARG A 301 -2.35 -13.71 18.41
C ARG A 301 -2.49 -13.61 16.88
N GLU A 302 -1.89 -14.54 16.15
CA GLU A 302 -1.98 -14.57 14.68
C GLU A 302 -3.42 -14.80 14.21
N HIS A 303 -4.24 -15.49 15.00
CA HIS A 303 -5.65 -15.71 14.72
C HIS A 303 -6.55 -14.48 15.00
N GLN A 304 -5.99 -13.30 15.31
CA GLN A 304 -6.76 -12.13 15.74
C GLN A 304 -6.45 -10.84 14.96
N PHE A 305 -5.69 -10.91 13.87
CA PHE A 305 -5.34 -9.76 13.02
C PHE A 305 -6.40 -9.35 12.00
N GLY A 306 -7.13 -10.32 11.46
CA GLY A 306 -8.02 -10.13 10.32
C GLY A 306 -8.96 -8.93 10.41
N THR A 307 -9.28 -8.33 9.26
CA THR A 307 -10.44 -7.43 9.13
C THR A 307 -11.77 -8.18 9.18
N VAL A 308 -11.75 -9.46 8.82
CA VAL A 308 -12.87 -10.40 8.95
C VAL A 308 -12.47 -11.58 9.83
N ARG A 309 -13.47 -12.26 10.41
CA ARG A 309 -13.30 -13.52 11.14
C ARG A 309 -12.96 -14.66 10.17
N HIS A 310 -12.51 -15.79 10.72
CA HIS A 310 -12.13 -16.97 9.92
C HIS A 310 -13.27 -17.47 9.00
N ASP A 311 -14.52 -17.29 9.42
CA ASP A 311 -15.74 -17.63 8.67
C ASP A 311 -16.25 -16.48 7.76
N LEU A 312 -15.39 -15.48 7.49
CA LEU A 312 -15.68 -14.26 6.72
C LEU A 312 -16.71 -13.31 7.33
N LYS A 313 -17.15 -13.51 8.58
CA LYS A 313 -17.97 -12.50 9.26
C LYS A 313 -17.18 -11.19 9.41
N PRO A 314 -17.71 -10.04 8.95
CA PRO A 314 -17.06 -8.75 9.13
C PRO A 314 -16.81 -8.42 10.60
N LYS A 315 -15.61 -7.91 10.90
CA LYS A 315 -15.32 -7.23 12.18
C LYS A 315 -15.51 -5.73 12.00
N ALA A 316 -15.45 -4.98 13.10
CA ALA A 316 -15.47 -3.50 13.04
C ALA A 316 -14.41 -2.93 12.09
N ALA A 317 -13.22 -3.55 12.02
CA ALA A 317 -12.14 -3.14 11.12
C ALA A 317 -12.52 -3.19 9.62
N TYR A 318 -13.25 -4.22 9.18
CA TYR A 318 -13.78 -4.30 7.81
C TYR A 318 -14.80 -3.18 7.53
N MET A 319 -15.71 -2.94 8.48
CA MET A 319 -16.72 -1.89 8.34
C MET A 319 -16.07 -0.50 8.27
N ALA A 320 -15.06 -0.25 9.10
CA ALA A 320 -14.29 0.98 9.08
C ALA A 320 -13.52 1.19 7.77
N ALA A 321 -12.86 0.14 7.25
CA ALA A 321 -12.18 0.19 5.96
C ALA A 321 -13.15 0.55 4.82
N LYS A 322 -14.34 -0.06 4.82
CA LYS A 322 -15.39 0.18 3.82
C LYS A 322 -15.97 1.59 3.92
N ALA A 323 -16.24 2.05 5.14
CA ALA A 323 -16.77 3.40 5.39
C ALA A 323 -15.75 4.48 4.97
N LEU A 324 -14.48 4.32 5.34
CA LEU A 324 -13.39 5.21 4.90
C LEU A 324 -13.31 5.28 3.37
N SER A 325 -13.19 4.12 2.73
CA SER A 325 -12.98 4.00 1.28
C SER A 325 -14.13 4.57 0.46
N SER A 326 -15.37 4.41 0.95
CA SER A 326 -16.56 4.92 0.26
C SER A 326 -16.85 6.40 0.56
N THR A 327 -16.65 6.84 1.81
CA THR A 327 -16.94 8.22 2.24
C THR A 327 -15.95 9.21 1.66
N LEU A 328 -14.66 8.86 1.64
CA LEU A 328 -13.58 9.74 1.18
C LEU A 328 -13.04 9.33 -0.20
N ALA A 329 -13.83 8.61 -1.00
CA ALA A 329 -13.42 8.14 -2.34
C ALA A 329 -12.99 9.31 -3.25
N GLY A 330 -11.71 9.33 -3.64
CA GLY A 330 -11.09 10.33 -4.50
C GLY A 330 -10.54 11.56 -3.77
N TYR A 331 -10.68 11.64 -2.44
CA TYR A 331 -10.11 12.73 -1.66
C TYR A 331 -8.60 12.52 -1.43
N SER A 332 -7.85 13.62 -1.46
CA SER A 332 -6.43 13.68 -1.07
C SER A 332 -6.26 14.58 0.15
N ILE A 333 -5.33 14.22 1.04
CA ILE A 333 -4.97 15.07 2.19
C ILE A 333 -4.16 16.26 1.67
N VAL A 334 -4.57 17.46 2.06
CA VAL A 334 -3.88 18.73 1.71
C VAL A 334 -2.97 19.18 2.83
N GLU A 335 -3.46 19.13 4.08
CA GLU A 335 -2.70 19.58 5.25
C GLU A 335 -3.24 18.97 6.55
N LYS A 336 -2.40 19.02 7.60
CA LYS A 336 -2.83 18.83 9.00
C LYS A 336 -3.24 20.18 9.58
N LEU A 337 -4.45 20.25 10.11
CA LEU A 337 -4.95 21.41 10.83
C LEU A 337 -4.35 21.42 12.25
N ASP A 338 -3.99 22.60 12.71
CA ASP A 338 -3.62 22.83 14.11
C ASP A 338 -4.88 23.11 14.93
N LEU A 339 -5.15 22.23 15.90
CA LEU A 339 -6.27 22.35 16.83
C LEU A 339 -5.82 22.85 18.22
N GLY A 340 -4.55 23.19 18.39
CA GLY A 340 -3.98 23.66 19.66
C GLY A 340 -3.62 22.55 20.66
N ASN A 341 -3.79 21.28 20.29
CA ASN A 341 -3.42 20.11 21.07
C ASN A 341 -2.73 19.07 20.18
N GLU A 342 -1.56 18.60 20.57
CA GLU A 342 -0.78 17.60 19.81
C GLU A 342 -1.44 16.23 19.76
N ALA A 343 -2.31 15.91 20.74
CA ALA A 343 -3.12 14.70 20.74
C ALA A 343 -4.27 14.76 19.71
N ASP A 344 -4.59 15.94 19.18
CA ASP A 344 -5.69 16.11 18.23
C ASP A 344 -5.18 16.09 16.79
N PHE A 345 -5.81 15.24 16.00
CA PHE A 345 -5.51 15.05 14.60
C PHE A 345 -6.70 15.52 13.79
N ALA A 346 -6.45 16.44 12.87
CA ALA A 346 -7.41 16.82 11.84
C ALA A 346 -6.66 17.01 10.52
N PHE A 347 -7.12 16.34 9.46
CA PHE A 347 -6.60 16.55 8.11
C PHE A 347 -7.69 17.19 7.25
N ARG A 348 -7.34 18.27 6.55
CA ARG A 348 -8.19 18.82 5.49
C ARG A 348 -7.92 18.04 4.21
N LEU A 349 -9.00 17.65 3.53
CA LEU A 349 -8.97 16.90 2.29
C LEU A 349 -9.75 17.61 1.19
N THR A 350 -9.32 17.41 -0.04
CA THR A 350 -10.01 17.95 -1.23
C THR A 350 -10.26 16.87 -2.26
N LYS A 351 -11.38 17.00 -2.97
CA LYS A 351 -11.71 16.27 -4.19
C LYS A 351 -12.42 17.22 -5.14
N ASP A 352 -11.74 17.60 -6.22
CA ASP A 352 -12.20 18.66 -7.13
C ASP A 352 -12.51 19.94 -6.33
N GLN A 353 -13.75 20.42 -6.35
CA GLN A 353 -14.21 21.58 -5.58
C GLN A 353 -14.77 21.21 -4.19
N ASN A 354 -14.81 19.92 -3.82
CA ASN A 354 -15.36 19.47 -2.55
C ASN A 354 -14.27 19.41 -1.48
N GLU A 355 -14.61 19.81 -0.26
CA GLU A 355 -13.74 19.69 0.91
C GLU A 355 -14.30 18.70 1.93
N ALA A 356 -13.40 18.10 2.70
CA ALA A 356 -13.72 17.31 3.87
C ALA A 356 -12.67 17.52 4.96
N ILE A 357 -13.03 17.21 6.21
CA ILE A 357 -12.09 17.10 7.32
C ILE A 357 -12.24 15.71 7.93
N VAL A 358 -11.15 14.97 8.08
CA VAL A 358 -11.13 13.80 8.99
C VAL A 358 -10.46 14.20 10.29
N PHE A 359 -11.04 13.82 11.43
CA PHE A 359 -10.48 14.18 12.73
C PHE A 359 -10.69 13.09 13.78
N TRP A 360 -9.79 13.05 14.77
CA TRP A 360 -9.83 12.21 15.97
C TRP A 360 -8.91 12.78 17.04
N THR A 361 -8.94 12.19 18.24
CA THR A 361 -7.99 12.50 19.32
C THR A 361 -7.33 11.24 19.86
N LEU A 362 -6.09 11.37 20.36
CA LEU A 362 -5.40 10.33 21.12
C LEU A 362 -5.84 10.29 22.59
N ASP A 363 -6.41 11.40 23.08
CA ASP A 363 -6.83 11.57 24.47
C ASP A 363 -8.25 11.04 24.73
N SER A 364 -8.76 11.35 25.92
CA SER A 364 -10.18 11.16 26.23
C SER A 364 -11.05 12.09 25.39
N ARG A 365 -12.30 11.67 25.13
CA ARG A 365 -13.26 12.42 24.32
C ARG A 365 -13.46 13.84 24.88
N HIS A 366 -13.29 14.84 24.02
CA HIS A 366 -13.47 16.26 24.38
C HIS A 366 -13.92 17.08 23.15
N GLU A 367 -14.17 18.38 23.36
CA GLU A 367 -14.61 19.28 22.29
C GLU A 367 -13.42 19.87 21.53
N VAL A 368 -13.49 19.85 20.21
CA VAL A 368 -12.57 20.52 19.29
C VAL A 368 -13.31 21.57 18.46
N MET A 369 -12.57 22.60 18.03
CA MET A 369 -13.09 23.65 17.16
C MET A 369 -12.51 23.48 15.75
N LEU A 370 -13.33 23.10 14.78
CA LEU A 370 -12.89 22.97 13.40
C LEU A 370 -13.04 24.30 12.64
N PRO A 371 -12.01 24.79 11.94
CA PRO A 371 -12.00 26.11 11.32
C PRO A 371 -12.79 26.16 10.00
N ILE A 372 -14.13 26.04 10.09
CA ILE A 372 -15.04 26.01 8.94
C ILE A 372 -16.01 27.20 9.00
N GLN A 373 -16.32 27.76 7.84
CA GLN A 373 -17.35 28.79 7.69
C GLN A 373 -18.77 28.20 7.80
N PRO A 374 -19.77 28.98 8.27
CA PRO A 374 -21.14 28.51 8.38
C PRO A 374 -21.68 27.91 7.07
N THR A 375 -22.03 26.63 7.12
CA THR A 375 -22.63 25.89 6.00
C THR A 375 -23.37 24.66 6.54
N GLU A 376 -23.97 23.88 5.65
CA GLU A 376 -24.43 22.54 5.96
C GLU A 376 -23.28 21.55 5.79
N VAL A 377 -23.08 20.69 6.79
CA VAL A 377 -22.06 19.64 6.77
C VAL A 377 -22.69 18.29 7.11
N THR A 378 -22.09 17.21 6.60
CA THR A 378 -22.46 15.85 6.99
C THR A 378 -21.33 15.24 7.80
N LEU A 379 -21.56 14.99 9.09
CA LEU A 379 -20.67 14.22 9.93
C LEU A 379 -20.93 12.73 9.72
N VAL A 380 -19.90 11.98 9.38
CA VAL A 380 -19.92 10.54 9.16
C VAL A 380 -19.04 9.87 10.21
N GLY A 381 -19.59 8.93 10.98
CA GLY A 381 -18.83 8.14 11.94
C GLY A 381 -17.93 7.11 11.26
N ILE A 382 -17.00 6.51 12.02
CA ILE A 382 -16.05 5.51 11.50
C ILE A 382 -16.74 4.33 10.81
N ASN A 383 -17.97 3.99 11.22
CA ASN A 383 -18.75 2.89 10.68
C ASN A 383 -19.73 3.32 9.55
N GLY A 384 -19.74 4.60 9.18
CA GLY A 384 -20.54 5.14 8.07
C GLY A 384 -21.91 5.71 8.46
N ASP A 385 -22.25 5.73 9.75
CA ASP A 385 -23.42 6.43 10.27
C ASP A 385 -23.31 7.94 10.01
N LYS A 386 -24.44 8.60 9.70
CA LYS A 386 -24.44 9.99 9.22
C LYS A 386 -25.35 10.90 10.02
N VAL A 387 -24.88 12.12 10.27
CA VAL A 387 -25.66 13.21 10.88
C VAL A 387 -25.43 14.49 10.07
N VAL A 388 -26.50 15.13 9.64
CA VAL A 388 -26.44 16.45 8.99
C VAL A 388 -26.46 17.53 10.06
N ILE A 389 -25.54 18.48 9.98
CA ILE A 389 -25.38 19.58 10.93
C ILE A 389 -25.43 20.89 10.17
N SER A 390 -26.28 21.81 10.63
CA SER A 390 -26.33 23.19 10.17
C SER A 390 -25.91 24.10 11.32
N PHE A 391 -25.03 25.06 11.04
CA PHE A 391 -24.50 25.97 12.04
C PHE A 391 -24.37 27.39 11.48
N LYS A 392 -24.38 28.40 12.36
CA LYS A 392 -24.49 29.82 11.97
C LYS A 392 -23.30 30.68 12.37
N THR A 393 -22.36 30.14 13.14
CA THR A 393 -21.17 30.86 13.62
C THR A 393 -19.93 30.27 12.97
N PRO A 394 -18.89 31.06 12.68
CA PRO A 394 -17.60 30.52 12.26
C PRO A 394 -17.07 29.55 13.31
N ASN A 395 -16.35 28.54 12.84
CA ASN A 395 -15.81 27.43 13.61
C ASN A 395 -16.89 26.49 14.14
N LEU A 396 -16.87 25.24 13.67
CA LEU A 396 -17.81 24.23 14.11
C LEU A 396 -17.23 23.49 15.33
N LYS A 397 -17.96 23.54 16.44
CA LYS A 397 -17.65 22.77 17.63
C LYS A 397 -18.14 21.34 17.48
N LEU A 398 -17.24 20.37 17.52
CA LEU A 398 -17.55 18.94 17.51
C LEU A 398 -16.85 18.22 18.67
N ARG A 399 -17.31 17.01 18.99
CA ARG A 399 -16.62 16.16 19.96
C ARG A 399 -15.65 15.25 19.22
N ALA A 400 -14.36 15.41 19.45
CA ALA A 400 -13.36 14.46 19.00
C ALA A 400 -13.32 13.25 19.93
N GLU A 401 -13.10 12.09 19.35
CA GLU A 401 -12.89 10.83 20.06
C GLU A 401 -11.79 10.01 19.37
N GLN A 402 -11.44 8.85 19.93
CA GLN A 402 -10.38 7.99 19.38
C GLN A 402 -10.72 7.37 18.03
N SER A 403 -12.01 7.27 17.72
CA SER A 403 -12.53 6.81 16.43
C SER A 403 -12.51 7.97 15.43
N PRO A 404 -11.88 7.82 14.26
CA PRO A 404 -11.95 8.83 13.20
C PRO A 404 -13.37 9.15 12.76
N GLN A 405 -13.62 10.44 12.57
CA GLN A 405 -14.88 10.97 12.07
C GLN A 405 -14.62 11.79 10.81
N TYR A 406 -15.52 11.72 9.83
CA TYR A 406 -15.38 12.38 8.54
C TYR A 406 -16.45 13.46 8.40
N LEU A 407 -16.03 14.72 8.27
CA LEU A 407 -16.90 15.84 8.07
C LEU A 407 -16.88 16.26 6.59
N LEU A 408 -17.95 15.95 5.87
CA LEU A 408 -18.12 16.36 4.48
C LEU A 408 -18.72 17.76 4.43
N ILE A 409 -18.05 18.67 3.72
CA ILE A 409 -18.44 20.08 3.66
C ILE A 409 -19.18 20.33 2.36
N LYS A 410 -20.41 20.85 2.44
CA LYS A 410 -21.17 21.22 1.25
C LYS A 410 -20.51 22.42 0.58
N PRO A 411 -20.22 22.38 -0.74
CA PRO A 411 -19.73 23.55 -1.48
C PRO A 411 -20.67 24.74 -1.32
N ASP A 412 -20.12 25.95 -1.25
CA ASP A 412 -20.94 27.17 -1.22
C ASP A 412 -21.57 27.38 -2.60
N ASP A 413 -22.91 27.49 -2.67
CA ASP A 413 -23.66 27.65 -3.93
C ASP A 413 -23.25 28.93 -4.70
N ARG A 414 -22.51 29.85 -4.06
CA ARG A 414 -22.02 31.11 -4.64
C ARG A 414 -20.85 30.93 -5.61
N ASP A 415 -20.01 29.91 -5.42
CA ASP A 415 -18.87 29.68 -6.31
C ASP A 415 -19.30 29.06 -7.66
N ALA A 416 -20.37 28.28 -7.67
CA ALA A 416 -20.94 27.70 -8.89
C ALA A 416 -21.56 28.75 -9.83
N GLN A 417 -21.96 29.92 -9.32
CA GLN A 417 -22.51 31.02 -10.13
C GLN A 417 -21.43 31.95 -10.70
N GLY A 418 -20.19 31.87 -10.21
CA GLY A 418 -19.07 32.71 -10.67
C GLY A 418 -18.51 32.33 -12.04
N GLU A 419 -18.65 31.07 -12.46
CA GLU A 419 -18.20 30.60 -13.78
C GLU A 419 -19.21 30.86 -14.90
N ALA A 420 -20.51 30.95 -14.59
CA ALA A 420 -21.56 31.19 -15.60
C ALA A 420 -21.57 32.62 -16.15
N VAL A 421 -20.94 33.60 -15.47
CA VAL A 421 -21.01 35.03 -15.85
C VAL A 421 -19.82 35.49 -16.72
N ARG A 422 -18.79 34.65 -16.93
CA ARG A 422 -17.61 35.02 -17.76
C ARG A 422 -17.71 34.61 -19.24
N GLY A 423 -18.88 34.15 -19.69
CA GLY A 423 -19.09 33.59 -21.04
C GLY A 423 -19.89 34.45 -22.02
N LEU A 424 -20.02 35.78 -21.83
CA LEU A 424 -20.68 36.64 -22.83
C LEU A 424 -19.64 37.45 -23.63
N PRO A 425 -19.51 37.23 -24.95
CA PRO A 425 -18.60 37.98 -25.79
C PRO A 425 -19.10 39.42 -25.97
N LYS A 426 -18.17 40.38 -25.92
CA LYS A 426 -18.36 41.72 -26.48
C LYS A 426 -18.02 41.72 -27.96
#